data_AF-A0A433F400-F1
#
_entry.id   AF-A0A433F400-F1
#
_cell.length_a   1.000
_cell.length_b   1.000
_cell.length_c   1.000
_cell.angle_alpha   90.00
_cell.angle_beta   90.00
_cell.angle_gamma   90.00
#
_symmetry.space_group_name_H-M   'P 1'
#
loop_
_entity.id
_entity.type
_entity.pdbx_description
1 polymer ?
#
loop_
_entity_poly.entity_id
_entity_poly.type
_entity_poly.pdbx_seq_one_letter_code
_entity_poly.pdbx_strand_id
1 'polypeptide(L)'
;MFDETQVLRRATALLGQRGFDAVSVDVVLGALQLNRASFYKLYGSKHGLVQAALEQVCDRARSGDVDQDSRDLVVVALLELAPVSDDIRKLAGQAVDLCFAGDPRRVGQHLLSRANRTTE
;
A
#
# COMPACT_ATOMS: atom_id res chain seq x y z
N MET A 1 14.42 16.53 8.76
CA MET A 1 13.50 17.10 7.75
C MET A 1 12.45 16.05 7.45
N PHE A 2 11.17 16.42 7.39
CA PHE A 2 10.10 15.50 7.01
C PHE A 2 10.21 15.20 5.51
N ASP A 3 10.27 13.92 5.14
CA ASP A 3 10.28 13.46 3.76
C ASP A 3 9.03 12.61 3.52
N GLU A 4 8.02 13.23 2.93
CA GLU A 4 6.73 12.60 2.64
C GLU A 4 6.88 11.37 1.75
N THR A 5 7.86 11.38 0.84
CA THR A 5 8.11 10.26 -0.06
C THR A 5 8.53 9.02 0.73
N GLN A 6 9.43 9.21 1.71
CA GLN A 6 9.89 8.12 2.58
C GLN A 6 8.80 7.65 3.55
N VAL A 7 7.94 8.55 4.01
CA VAL A 7 6.79 8.18 4.85
C VAL A 7 5.85 7.25 4.07
N LEU A 8 5.51 7.60 2.83
CA LEU A 8 4.64 6.76 1.99
C LEU A 8 5.29 5.43 1.61
N ARG A 9 6.62 5.39 1.39
CA ARG A 9 7.37 4.12 1.22
C ARG A 9 7.26 3.23 2.46
N ARG A 10 7.44 3.80 3.67
CA ARG A 10 7.26 3.04 4.93
C ARG A 10 5.82 2.58 5.14
N ALA A 11 4.85 3.41 4.77
CA ALA A 11 3.44 3.03 4.81
C ALA A 11 3.14 1.88 3.86
N THR A 12 3.68 1.93 2.65
CA THR A 12 3.59 0.86 1.64
C THR A 12 4.12 -0.45 2.19
N ALA A 13 5.33 -0.44 2.76
CA ALA A 13 5.92 -1.63 3.37
C ALA A 13 5.09 -2.14 4.56
N LEU A 14 4.69 -1.26 5.50
CA LEU A 14 3.94 -1.65 6.69
C LEU A 14 2.59 -2.27 6.36
N LEU A 15 1.79 -1.57 5.55
CA LEU A 15 0.43 -1.98 5.18
C LEU A 15 0.47 -3.13 4.20
N GLY A 16 1.43 -3.11 3.27
CA GLY A 16 1.74 -4.24 2.41
C GLY A 16 2.06 -5.48 3.23
N GLN A 17 2.95 -5.43 4.22
CA GLN A 17 3.34 -6.59 5.02
C GLN A 17 2.24 -7.08 5.96
N ARG A 18 1.57 -6.19 6.68
CA ARG A 18 0.65 -6.58 7.76
C ARG A 18 -0.82 -6.64 7.35
N GLY A 19 -1.19 -6.04 6.22
CA GLY A 19 -2.58 -5.81 5.86
C GLY A 19 -3.10 -4.48 6.41
N PHE A 20 -4.20 -4.00 5.86
CA PHE A 20 -4.82 -2.77 6.28
C PHE A 20 -5.60 -2.98 7.58
N ASP A 21 -6.48 -3.97 7.64
CA ASP A 21 -7.36 -4.21 8.81
C ASP A 21 -6.59 -4.64 10.05
N ALA A 22 -5.49 -5.37 9.89
CA ALA A 22 -4.67 -5.85 11.01
C ALA A 22 -3.83 -4.74 11.69
N VAL A 23 -3.67 -3.57 11.07
CA VAL A 23 -2.86 -2.47 11.60
C VAL A 23 -3.76 -1.35 12.13
N SER A 24 -3.61 -1.02 13.41
CA SER A 24 -4.29 0.13 14.02
C SER A 24 -3.62 1.46 13.62
N VAL A 25 -4.37 2.57 13.71
CA VAL A 25 -3.82 3.91 13.43
C VAL A 25 -2.63 4.22 14.35
N ASP A 26 -2.67 3.80 15.62
CA ASP A 26 -1.55 4.03 16.55
C ASP A 26 -0.27 3.28 16.15
N VAL A 27 -0.40 2.05 15.63
CA VAL A 27 0.74 1.31 15.07
C VAL A 27 1.29 2.02 13.83
N VAL A 28 0.42 2.53 12.95
CA VAL A 28 0.82 3.34 11.79
C VAL A 28 1.63 4.56 12.25
N LEU A 29 1.11 5.33 13.20
CA LEU A 29 1.77 6.53 13.70
C LEU A 29 3.16 6.25 14.27
N GLY A 30 3.28 5.19 15.08
CA GLY A 30 4.55 4.75 15.64
C GLY A 30 5.57 4.35 14.56
N ALA A 31 5.13 3.55 13.59
CA ALA A 31 5.99 3.08 12.50
C ALA A 31 6.43 4.20 11.54
N LEU A 32 5.54 5.16 11.26
CA LEU A 32 5.83 6.31 10.40
C LEU A 32 6.55 7.44 11.12
N GLN A 33 6.71 7.34 12.45
CA GLN A 33 7.27 8.40 13.30
C GLN A 33 6.49 9.72 13.17
N LEU A 34 5.17 9.63 13.06
CA LEU A 34 4.26 10.77 12.97
C LEU A 34 3.46 10.94 14.26
N ASN A 35 3.24 12.19 14.64
CA ASN A 35 2.24 12.50 15.64
C ASN A 35 0.83 12.46 15.02
N ARG A 36 -0.20 12.27 15.86
CA ARG A 36 -1.61 12.21 15.44
C ARG A 36 -2.04 13.44 14.64
N ALA A 37 -1.71 14.64 15.11
CA ALA A 37 -2.14 15.89 14.45
C ALA A 37 -1.59 16.01 13.03
N SER A 38 -0.31 15.70 12.82
CA SER A 38 0.34 15.69 11.49
C SER A 38 -0.28 14.62 10.58
N PHE A 39 -0.52 13.41 11.08
CA PHE A 39 -1.13 12.35 10.29
C PHE A 39 -2.52 12.72 9.80
N TYR A 40 -3.40 13.19 10.69
CA TYR A 40 -4.75 13.58 10.29
C TYR A 40 -4.76 14.82 9.41
N LYS A 41 -3.80 15.75 9.59
CA LYS A 41 -3.64 16.90 8.70
C LYS A 41 -3.23 16.50 7.28
N LEU A 42 -2.33 15.51 7.14
CA LEU A 42 -1.80 15.09 5.84
C LEU A 42 -2.72 14.12 5.12
N TYR A 43 -3.19 13.08 5.82
CA TYR A 43 -3.88 11.94 5.21
C TYR A 43 -5.36 11.85 5.56
N GLY A 44 -5.81 12.59 6.58
CA GLY A 44 -7.21 12.59 7.05
C GLY A 44 -7.69 11.29 7.70
N SER A 45 -7.20 10.13 7.26
CA SER A 45 -7.58 8.81 7.76
C SER A 45 -6.57 7.73 7.35
N LYS A 46 -6.71 6.51 7.89
CA LYS A 46 -5.95 5.33 7.43
C LYS A 46 -6.23 5.01 5.95
N HIS A 47 -7.48 5.21 5.50
CA HIS A 47 -7.85 5.05 4.09
C HIS A 47 -7.13 6.07 3.21
N GLY A 48 -7.08 7.34 3.63
CA GLY A 48 -6.35 8.37 2.88
C GLY A 48 -4.85 8.11 2.82
N LEU A 49 -4.25 7.51 3.86
CA LEU A 49 -2.86 7.05 3.80
C LEU A 49 -2.67 5.94 2.76
N VAL A 50 -3.56 4.94 2.70
CA VAL A 50 -3.49 3.88 1.67
C VAL A 50 -3.62 4.47 0.28
N GLN A 51 -4.56 5.39 0.07
CA GLN A 51 -4.74 6.06 -1.21
C GLN A 51 -3.46 6.78 -1.64
N ALA A 52 -2.89 7.62 -0.76
CA ALA A 52 -1.64 8.33 -1.05
C ALA A 52 -0.46 7.36 -1.30
N ALA A 53 -0.39 6.26 -0.56
CA ALA A 53 0.63 5.23 -0.77
C ALA A 53 0.45 4.51 -2.13
N LEU A 54 -0.78 4.17 -2.52
CA LEU A 54 -1.07 3.56 -3.82
C LEU A 54 -0.81 4.53 -4.98
N GLU A 55 -1.12 5.82 -4.84
CA GLU A 55 -0.80 6.86 -5.81
C GLU A 55 0.72 6.93 -6.02
N GLN A 56 1.50 6.95 -4.93
CA GLN A 56 2.96 6.89 -5.01
C GLN A 56 3.45 5.60 -5.67
N VAL A 57 2.84 4.45 -5.38
CA VAL A 57 3.18 3.17 -6.03
C VAL A 57 2.96 3.27 -7.55
N CYS A 58 1.83 3.81 -7.99
CA CYS A 58 1.54 4.01 -9.41
C CYS A 58 2.57 4.93 -10.08
N ASP A 59 2.94 6.03 -9.43
CA ASP A 59 3.90 6.99 -9.99
C ASP A 59 5.30 6.39 -10.11
N ARG A 60 5.75 5.66 -9.08
CA ARG A 60 7.02 4.93 -9.13
C ARG A 60 7.01 3.84 -10.21
N ALA A 61 5.91 3.11 -10.32
CA ALA A 61 5.76 2.04 -11.30
C ALA A 61 5.79 2.56 -12.75
N ARG A 62 5.25 3.77 -13.01
CA ARG A 62 5.38 4.46 -14.31
C ARG A 62 6.84 4.74 -14.68
N SER A 63 7.71 4.95 -13.68
CA SER A 63 9.16 5.10 -13.87
C SER A 63 9.92 3.76 -13.84
N GLY A 64 9.24 2.62 -13.78
CA GLY A 64 9.84 1.29 -13.72
C GLY A 64 10.33 0.86 -12.33
N ASP A 65 10.12 1.68 -11.30
CA ASP A 65 10.45 1.36 -9.90
C ASP A 65 9.28 0.58 -9.26
N VAL A 66 9.26 -0.74 -9.48
CA VAL A 66 8.30 -1.66 -8.87
C VAL A 66 9.05 -2.65 -7.99
N ASP A 67 8.91 -2.49 -6.68
CA ASP A 67 9.46 -3.42 -5.69
C ASP A 67 8.39 -4.37 -5.12
N GLN A 68 8.83 -5.25 -4.22
CA GLN A 68 7.97 -6.23 -3.58
C GLN A 68 6.92 -5.60 -2.66
N ASP A 69 7.28 -4.53 -1.95
CA ASP A 69 6.39 -3.83 -1.03
C ASP A 69 5.24 -3.15 -1.80
N SER A 70 5.53 -2.56 -2.97
CA SER A 70 4.52 -2.04 -3.89
C SER A 70 3.51 -3.11 -4.27
N ARG A 71 3.98 -4.30 -4.67
CA ARG A 71 3.11 -5.42 -5.05
C ARG A 71 2.30 -5.97 -3.87
N ASP A 72 2.90 -6.03 -2.69
CA ASP A 72 2.20 -6.42 -1.46
C ASP A 72 1.06 -5.45 -1.13
N LEU A 73 1.30 -4.14 -1.22
CA LEU A 73 0.26 -3.13 -0.99
C LEU A 73 -0.88 -3.25 -2.01
N VAL A 74 -0.58 -3.48 -3.29
CA VAL A 74 -1.62 -3.67 -4.32
C VAL A 74 -2.51 -4.86 -3.99
N VAL A 75 -1.93 -5.98 -3.57
CA VAL A 75 -2.71 -7.17 -3.18
C VAL A 75 -3.57 -6.89 -1.95
N VAL A 76 -3.04 -6.22 -0.93
CA VAL A 76 -3.81 -5.80 0.24
C VAL A 76 -4.97 -4.88 -0.17
N ALA A 77 -4.71 -3.91 -1.04
CA ALA A 77 -5.73 -2.98 -1.54
C ALA A 77 -6.86 -3.69 -2.29
N LEU A 78 -6.53 -4.66 -3.15
CA LEU A 78 -7.52 -5.47 -3.88
C LEU A 78 -8.41 -6.29 -2.94
N LEU A 79 -7.84 -6.85 -1.87
CA LEU A 79 -8.54 -7.78 -0.98
C LEU A 79 -9.37 -7.06 0.09
N GLU A 80 -8.81 -6.02 0.70
CA GLU A 80 -9.40 -5.42 1.91
C GLU A 80 -10.15 -4.12 1.62
N LEU A 81 -9.72 -3.32 0.64
CA LEU A 81 -10.23 -1.96 0.45
C LEU A 81 -11.09 -1.79 -0.82
N ALA A 82 -10.69 -2.42 -1.94
CA ALA A 82 -11.40 -2.32 -3.20
C ALA A 82 -12.89 -2.74 -3.13
N PRO A 83 -13.30 -3.77 -2.34
CA PRO A 83 -14.70 -4.13 -2.22
C PRO A 83 -15.60 -3.04 -1.63
N VAL A 84 -15.04 -2.14 -0.81
CA VAL A 84 -15.79 -1.13 -0.03
C VAL A 84 -15.48 0.32 -0.42
N SER A 85 -14.51 0.56 -1.31
CA SER A 85 -14.14 1.88 -1.80
C SER A 85 -13.94 1.87 -3.31
N ASP A 86 -14.80 2.59 -4.03
CA ASP A 86 -14.74 2.70 -5.49
C ASP A 86 -13.48 3.42 -5.99
N ASP A 87 -13.02 4.42 -5.24
CA ASP A 87 -11.80 5.16 -5.58
C ASP A 87 -10.56 4.27 -5.45
N ILE A 88 -10.46 3.52 -4.34
CA ILE A 88 -9.36 2.57 -4.15
C ILE A 88 -9.47 1.42 -5.14
N ARG A 89 -10.68 0.96 -5.50
CA ARG A 89 -10.87 -0.07 -6.53
C ARG A 89 -10.30 0.37 -7.89
N LYS A 90 -10.61 1.59 -8.33
CA LYS A 90 -10.09 2.13 -9.59
C LYS A 90 -8.57 2.26 -9.55
N LEU A 91 -8.04 2.81 -8.46
CA LEU A 91 -6.60 3.01 -8.27
C LEU A 91 -5.84 1.68 -8.18
N ALA A 92 -6.37 0.69 -7.45
CA ALA A 92 -5.79 -0.65 -7.36
C ALA A 92 -5.80 -1.35 -8.73
N GLY A 93 -6.84 -1.17 -9.54
CA GLY A 93 -6.87 -1.66 -10.92
C GLY A 93 -5.72 -1.09 -11.77
N GLN A 94 -5.51 0.23 -11.71
CA GLN A 94 -4.37 0.87 -12.36
C GLN A 94 -3.03 0.34 -11.84
N ALA A 95 -2.92 0.14 -10.53
CA ALA A 95 -1.71 -0.40 -9.93
C ALA A 95 -1.46 -1.86 -10.34
N VAL A 96 -2.49 -2.66 -10.63
CA VAL A 96 -2.34 -4.00 -11.21
C VAL A 96 -1.70 -3.93 -12.59
N ASP A 97 -2.19 -3.06 -13.46
CA ASP A 97 -1.63 -2.88 -14.80
C ASP A 97 -0.16 -2.48 -14.74
N LEU A 98 0.18 -1.56 -13.84
CA LEU A 98 1.55 -1.03 -13.69
C LEU A 98 2.50 -2.02 -13.00
N CYS A 99 2.09 -2.63 -11.90
CA CYS A 99 2.98 -3.45 -11.05
C CYS A 99 3.07 -4.92 -11.47
N PHE A 100 2.05 -5.40 -12.20
CA PHE A 100 1.93 -6.79 -12.63
C PHE A 100 1.79 -6.93 -14.16
N ALA A 101 2.00 -5.86 -14.92
CA ALA A 101 1.84 -5.83 -16.38
C ALA A 101 0.46 -6.32 -16.85
N GLY A 102 -0.58 -6.09 -16.02
CA GLY A 102 -1.94 -6.52 -16.30
C GLY A 102 -2.16 -8.05 -16.34
N ASP A 103 -1.18 -8.88 -15.93
CA ASP A 103 -1.33 -10.34 -15.93
C ASP A 103 -1.89 -10.85 -14.58
N PRO A 104 -3.15 -11.35 -14.54
CA PRO A 104 -3.76 -11.85 -13.30
C PRO A 104 -2.99 -13.02 -12.69
N ARG A 105 -2.26 -13.81 -13.50
CA ARG A 105 -1.46 -14.93 -12.98
C ARG A 105 -0.31 -14.43 -12.12
N ARG A 106 0.28 -13.27 -12.45
CA ARG A 106 1.34 -12.66 -11.64
C ARG A 106 0.80 -12.15 -10.31
N VAL A 107 -0.42 -11.63 -10.28
CA VAL A 107 -1.12 -11.27 -9.04
C VAL A 107 -1.30 -12.51 -8.16
N GLY A 108 -1.83 -13.61 -8.72
CA GLY A 108 -2.01 -14.87 -8.00
C GLY A 108 -0.69 -15.48 -7.50
N GLN A 109 0.35 -15.50 -8.34
CA GLN A 109 1.68 -15.98 -7.95
C GLN A 109 2.29 -15.16 -6.82
N HIS A 110 2.13 -13.83 -6.85
CA HIS A 110 2.61 -12.94 -5.80
C HIS A 110 1.84 -13.16 -4.49
N LEU A 111 0.51 -13.30 -4.56
CA LEU A 111 -0.33 -13.64 -3.41
C LEU A 111 0.09 -14.96 -2.76
N LEU A 112 0.31 -16.02 -3.56
CA LEU A 112 0.78 -17.32 -3.05
C LEU A 112 2.18 -17.22 -2.43
N SER A 113 3.10 -16.50 -3.11
CA SER A 113 4.45 -16.29 -2.61
C SER A 113 4.43 -15.55 -1.27
N ARG A 114 3.54 -14.57 -1.12
CA ARG A 114 3.32 -13.81 0.11
C ARG A 114 2.75 -14.69 1.23
N ALA A 115 1.75 -15.52 0.94
CA ALA A 115 1.13 -16.41 1.93
C ALA A 115 2.13 -17.44 2.50
N ASN A 116 3.12 -17.83 1.72
CA ASN A 116 4.14 -18.79 2.12
C ASN A 116 5.37 -18.16 2.81
N ARG A 117 5.38 -16.84 3.07
CA ARG A 117 6.49 -16.21 3.81
C ARG A 117 6.35 -16.55 5.29
N THR A 118 7.24 -17.39 5.80
CA THR A 118 7.44 -17.53 7.24
C THR A 118 7.91 -16.19 7.81
N THR A 119 7.20 -15.70 8.82
CA THR A 119 7.67 -14.59 9.64
C THR A 119 8.83 -15.13 10.47
N GLU A 120 10.07 -14.71 10.16
CA GLU A 120 11.22 -14.94 11.05
C GLU A 120 11.11 -14.07 12.31
#